data_AF-A0A1E3XBQ0-F1
#
_entry.id   AF-A0A1E3XBQ0-F1
#
_cell.length_a   1.000
_cell.length_b   1.000
_cell.length_c   1.000
_cell.angle_alpha   90.00
_cell.angle_beta   90.00
_cell.angle_gamma   90.00
#
_symmetry.space_group_name_H-M   'P 1'
#
loop_
_entity.id
_entity.type
_entity.pdbx_description
1 polymer ?
#
loop_
_entity_poly.entity_id
_entity_poly.type
_entity_poly.pdbx_seq_one_letter_code
_entity_poly.pdbx_strand_id
1 'polypeptide(L)'
;MSSIRAPRLGPTVGHTTFNTCRLWIKAEDSGDDGRTLTGNRRTIGVITVLKSNGEADPKDPGRTNYFRLHREYDRTGTFNLGVDKGLNGSGKPFALAPNTSYRVRMGTLALDDVLAEDDTISDEDIASRLPNPGVWVEELMKLPEESSEAEFKTFSKSTSDTLSFILGSCRYPGLLWKKKNSDRIFEPILDHMKNNPYKKEPRFLLMMGDQIYADTLHRTIPIGLADTYKEFQDRYLGAFGSKNMRKLLRSVSNYMILDDHEIEDNWQQDRINEDKKRELFHLAIGAYMSYQWSHGPRDYEGRLFYKFECDGFPFFVLDERTQRFKDDDEGLDDNHLLGRPSIVPDKEPTQLDHLCNWLSLQQKKNSDRPIFIVSPTVFVPNPVVTTKTISKRKRVIHGRHFRKPESDY
;
A
#
# COMPACT_ATOMS: atom_id res chain seq x y z
N MET A 1 -24.98 23.08 5.76
CA MET A 1 -23.81 23.18 6.68
C MET A 1 -22.95 21.97 6.41
N SER A 2 -21.71 22.16 5.98
CA SER A 2 -20.74 21.06 5.87
C SER A 2 -20.39 20.59 7.29
N SER A 3 -20.63 19.32 7.58
CA SER A 3 -20.22 18.68 8.83
C SER A 3 -19.02 17.78 8.55
N ILE A 4 -18.15 17.63 9.55
CA ILE A 4 -17.07 16.66 9.43
C ILE A 4 -17.64 15.23 9.48
N ARG A 5 -17.05 14.36 8.67
CA ARG A 5 -17.39 12.94 8.62
C ARG A 5 -16.17 12.09 8.94
N ALA A 6 -16.41 10.89 9.45
CA ALA A 6 -15.35 9.90 9.56
C ALA A 6 -14.87 9.48 8.16
N PRO A 7 -13.57 9.21 7.99
CA PRO A 7 -13.06 8.59 6.78
C PRO A 7 -13.82 7.31 6.42
N ARG A 8 -14.17 7.18 5.14
CA ARG A 8 -14.77 5.96 4.61
C ARG A 8 -13.83 4.78 4.82
N LEU A 9 -12.56 5.00 4.52
CA LEU A 9 -11.48 4.06 4.76
C LEU A 9 -10.25 4.78 5.35
N GLY A 10 -9.46 4.02 6.10
CA GLY A 10 -8.36 4.54 6.90
C GLY A 10 -8.82 4.96 8.32
N PRO A 11 -8.00 5.72 9.05
CA PRO A 11 -6.63 6.10 8.69
C PRO A 11 -5.70 4.91 8.44
N THR A 12 -4.73 5.07 7.56
CA THR A 12 -3.63 4.11 7.35
C THR A 12 -2.30 4.78 7.68
N VAL A 13 -1.47 4.14 8.48
CA VAL A 13 -0.13 4.60 8.87
C VAL A 13 0.90 4.04 7.90
N GLY A 14 1.37 4.85 6.96
CA GLY A 14 2.33 4.45 5.95
C GLY A 14 3.78 4.72 6.34
N HIS A 15 4.55 5.22 5.37
CA HIS A 15 5.98 5.47 5.52
C HIS A 15 6.29 6.35 6.72
N THR A 16 7.15 5.83 7.59
CA THR A 16 7.52 6.43 8.88
C THR A 16 9.04 6.49 8.97
N THR A 17 9.57 7.61 9.45
CA THR A 17 10.99 7.79 9.75
C THR A 17 11.16 8.18 11.23
N PHE A 18 12.35 8.65 11.63
CA PHE A 18 12.56 9.17 12.98
C PHE A 18 11.85 10.51 13.23
N ASN A 19 11.42 11.23 12.19
CA ASN A 19 10.79 12.55 12.34
C ASN A 19 9.62 12.80 11.37
N THR A 20 9.20 11.80 10.59
CA THR A 20 8.07 11.91 9.69
C THR A 20 7.15 10.70 9.78
N CYS A 21 5.87 10.90 9.44
CA CYS A 21 4.89 9.82 9.28
C CYS A 21 3.84 10.22 8.26
N ARG A 22 3.68 9.40 7.22
CA ARG A 22 2.63 9.56 6.21
C ARG A 22 1.36 8.84 6.63
N LEU A 23 0.27 9.58 6.67
CA LEU A 23 -1.06 9.09 7.00
C LEU A 23 -1.95 9.19 5.77
N TRP A 24 -2.82 8.21 5.56
CA TRP A 24 -3.73 8.15 4.42
C TRP A 24 -5.17 7.97 4.86
N ILE A 25 -6.09 8.61 4.16
CA ILE A 25 -7.53 8.38 4.32
C ILE A 25 -8.23 8.43 2.96
N LYS A 26 -9.44 7.86 2.93
CA LYS A 26 -10.41 8.01 1.85
C LYS A 26 -11.67 8.68 2.36
N ALA A 27 -12.18 9.67 1.62
CA ALA A 27 -13.52 10.21 1.82
C ALA A 27 -14.60 9.41 1.09
N GLU A 28 -15.84 9.64 1.50
CA GLU A 28 -17.06 9.23 0.78
C GLU A 28 -17.91 10.48 0.58
N ASP A 29 -18.36 10.69 -0.64
CA ASP A 29 -19.37 11.69 -0.96
C ASP A 29 -20.70 11.01 -1.26
N SER A 30 -21.78 11.53 -0.68
CA SER A 30 -23.13 10.96 -0.84
C SER A 30 -23.69 11.13 -2.25
N GLY A 31 -23.12 12.03 -3.06
CA GLY A 31 -23.49 12.22 -4.45
C GLY A 31 -22.79 11.27 -5.41
N ASP A 32 -21.76 10.53 -4.98
CA ASP A 32 -21.05 9.58 -5.84
C ASP A 32 -21.86 8.28 -5.96
N ASP A 33 -22.11 7.82 -7.17
CA ASP A 33 -22.76 6.52 -7.44
C ASP A 33 -21.75 5.36 -7.57
N GLY A 34 -20.47 5.64 -7.28
CA GLY A 34 -19.35 4.73 -7.38
C GLY A 34 -18.87 4.46 -8.81
N ARG A 35 -19.52 5.03 -9.83
CA ARG A 35 -19.08 4.97 -11.24
C ARG A 35 -18.66 6.34 -11.76
N THR A 36 -19.36 7.38 -11.30
CA THR A 36 -19.12 8.78 -11.63
C THR A 36 -18.87 9.52 -10.32
N LEU A 37 -17.68 10.09 -10.16
CA LEU A 37 -17.40 10.96 -9.04
C LEU A 37 -17.97 12.35 -9.33
N THR A 38 -18.74 12.90 -8.39
CA THR A 38 -19.34 14.22 -8.57
C THR A 38 -18.27 15.30 -8.77
N GLY A 39 -18.36 15.97 -9.92
CA GLY A 39 -17.40 16.97 -10.35
C GLY A 39 -17.39 18.24 -9.52
N ASN A 40 -18.58 18.66 -9.10
CA ASN A 40 -18.88 19.88 -8.36
C ASN A 40 -18.68 19.74 -6.85
N ARG A 41 -18.02 18.68 -6.38
CA ARG A 41 -17.75 18.45 -4.95
C ARG A 41 -16.28 18.15 -4.71
N ARG A 42 -15.65 18.99 -3.89
CA ARG A 42 -14.28 18.79 -3.42
C ARG A 42 -14.28 18.09 -2.08
N THR A 43 -13.29 17.22 -1.87
CA THR A 43 -13.08 16.52 -0.60
C THR A 43 -11.79 16.95 0.05
N ILE A 44 -11.90 17.37 1.31
CA ILE A 44 -10.78 17.87 2.11
C ILE A 44 -10.64 17.00 3.34
N GLY A 45 -9.42 16.57 3.64
CA GLY A 45 -9.07 15.91 4.88
C GLY A 45 -8.77 16.95 5.96
N VAL A 46 -9.17 16.66 7.19
CA VAL A 46 -8.79 17.41 8.39
C VAL A 46 -8.03 16.45 9.29
N ILE A 47 -6.88 16.85 9.80
CA ILE A 47 -6.08 16.07 10.76
C ILE A 47 -5.77 16.93 11.98
N THR A 48 -5.82 16.35 13.18
CA THR A 48 -5.29 16.95 14.41
C THR A 48 -4.37 15.98 15.17
N VAL A 49 -3.20 16.45 15.60
CA VAL A 49 -2.25 15.67 16.42
C VAL A 49 -2.58 15.83 17.91
N LEU A 50 -2.85 14.71 18.58
CA LEU A 50 -3.21 14.70 19.99
C LEU A 50 -2.00 14.98 20.89
N LYS A 51 -2.28 15.52 22.08
CA LYS A 51 -1.32 15.61 23.19
C LYS A 51 -1.07 14.23 23.78
N SER A 52 -0.02 14.09 24.59
CA SER A 52 0.33 12.83 25.25
C SER A 52 -0.76 12.31 26.20
N ASN A 53 -1.60 13.19 26.74
CA ASN A 53 -2.77 12.85 27.55
C ASN A 53 -4.00 12.42 26.71
N GLY A 54 -3.89 12.42 25.36
CA GLY A 54 -4.98 12.09 24.45
C GLY A 54 -5.92 13.25 24.11
N GLU A 55 -5.72 14.43 24.68
CA GLU A 55 -6.53 15.61 24.37
C GLU A 55 -6.07 16.29 23.07
N ALA A 56 -7.00 16.93 22.35
CA ALA A 56 -6.68 17.80 21.24
C ALA A 56 -6.54 19.26 21.70
N ASP A 57 -5.78 20.07 20.96
CA ASP A 57 -5.66 21.51 21.22
C ASP A 57 -6.21 22.32 20.05
N PRO A 58 -7.45 22.86 20.15
CA PRO A 58 -8.03 23.67 19.09
C PRO A 58 -7.32 25.01 18.88
N LYS A 59 -6.49 25.45 19.83
CA LYS A 59 -5.79 26.74 19.78
C LYS A 59 -4.35 26.64 19.30
N ASP A 60 -3.81 25.43 19.14
CA ASP A 60 -2.48 25.19 18.60
C ASP A 60 -2.57 25.00 17.08
N PRO A 61 -2.29 26.06 16.27
CA PRO A 61 -2.40 25.98 14.82
C PRO A 61 -1.40 25.01 14.20
N GLY A 62 -0.35 24.59 14.93
CA GLY A 62 0.63 23.62 14.44
C GLY A 62 0.12 22.18 14.44
N ARG A 63 -0.98 21.89 15.14
CA ARG A 63 -1.50 20.52 15.32
C ARG A 63 -2.61 20.17 14.35
N THR A 64 -3.38 21.13 13.89
CA THR A 64 -4.59 20.89 13.10
C THR A 64 -4.45 21.47 11.70
N ASN A 65 -4.61 20.63 10.67
CA ASN A 65 -4.36 21.01 9.29
C ASN A 65 -5.42 20.45 8.34
N TYR A 66 -5.64 21.15 7.24
CA TYR A 66 -6.33 20.61 6.07
C TYR A 66 -5.33 19.99 5.09
N PHE A 67 -5.80 19.03 4.31
CA PHE A 67 -5.07 18.48 3.17
C PHE A 67 -6.02 17.97 2.09
N ARG A 68 -5.55 17.84 0.85
CA ARG A 68 -6.40 17.52 -0.28
C ARG A 68 -6.69 16.01 -0.35
N LEU A 69 -7.94 15.68 -0.65
CA LEU A 69 -8.33 14.34 -1.08
C LEU A 69 -8.74 14.42 -2.55
N HIS A 70 -7.93 13.86 -3.43
CA HIS A 70 -8.04 14.03 -4.88
C HIS A 70 -9.15 13.15 -5.44
N ARG A 71 -10.07 13.76 -6.20
CA ARG A 71 -11.17 13.06 -6.86
C ARG A 71 -10.63 11.99 -7.81
N GLU A 72 -9.61 12.33 -8.59
CA GLU A 72 -8.97 11.48 -9.60
C GLU A 72 -8.41 10.19 -9.00
N TYR A 73 -8.02 10.25 -7.72
CA TYR A 73 -7.54 9.11 -6.94
C TYR A 73 -8.60 8.56 -6.01
N ASP A 74 -9.87 8.59 -6.40
CA ASP A 74 -11.00 8.08 -5.62
C ASP A 74 -11.17 8.78 -4.26
N ARG A 75 -11.03 10.10 -4.26
CA ARG A 75 -11.15 10.96 -3.07
C ARG A 75 -10.26 10.49 -1.92
N THR A 76 -9.05 10.04 -2.27
CA THR A 76 -8.02 9.65 -1.31
C THR A 76 -6.96 10.74 -1.21
N GLY A 77 -6.23 10.73 -0.11
CA GLY A 77 -5.13 11.65 0.06
C GLY A 77 -4.28 11.32 1.27
N THR A 78 -3.11 11.95 1.32
CA THR A 78 -2.12 11.72 2.36
C THR A 78 -1.75 13.01 3.07
N PHE A 79 -1.46 12.91 4.36
CA PHE A 79 -0.80 13.96 5.13
C PHE A 79 0.50 13.42 5.72
N ASN A 80 1.61 14.08 5.45
CA ASN A 80 2.95 13.70 5.89
C ASN A 80 3.39 14.58 7.07
N LEU A 81 3.11 14.11 8.29
CA LEU A 81 3.56 14.79 9.51
C LEU A 81 5.08 14.94 9.52
N GLY A 82 5.58 16.08 10.01
CA GLY A 82 6.99 16.46 9.93
C GLY A 82 7.40 17.13 8.61
N VAL A 83 6.56 17.11 7.58
CA VAL A 83 6.85 17.69 6.25
C VAL A 83 5.77 18.67 5.80
N ASP A 84 4.51 18.26 5.86
CA ASP A 84 3.39 19.04 5.31
C ASP A 84 3.01 20.19 6.24
N LYS A 85 2.63 21.32 5.64
CA LYS A 85 2.24 22.58 6.32
C LYS A 85 0.73 22.84 6.28
N GLY A 86 -0.05 21.89 5.79
CA GLY A 86 -1.46 22.09 5.45
C GLY A 86 -1.67 22.80 4.10
N LEU A 87 -2.93 22.89 3.66
CA LEU A 87 -3.31 23.44 2.34
C LEU A 87 -2.85 24.89 2.09
N ASN A 88 -2.78 25.73 3.12
CA ASN A 88 -2.36 27.12 2.92
C ASN A 88 -0.84 27.27 2.71
N GLY A 89 -0.07 26.18 2.82
CA GLY A 89 1.39 26.17 2.70
C GLY A 89 2.13 27.00 3.75
N SER A 90 1.41 27.59 4.71
CA SER A 90 1.93 28.58 5.65
C SER A 90 2.14 27.97 7.04
N GLY A 91 3.23 28.33 7.70
CA GLY A 91 3.58 27.79 9.01
C GLY A 91 4.68 26.73 8.99
N LYS A 92 4.96 26.16 10.16
CA LYS A 92 5.96 25.11 10.34
C LYS A 92 5.25 23.74 10.46
N PRO A 93 5.76 22.69 9.80
CA PRO A 93 5.24 21.34 9.99
C PRO A 93 5.30 20.93 11.47
N PHE A 94 4.33 20.12 11.90
CA PHE A 94 4.36 19.56 13.25
C PHE A 94 5.61 18.70 13.44
N ALA A 95 6.45 19.06 14.41
CA ALA A 95 7.71 18.37 14.66
C ALA A 95 7.46 17.04 15.40
N LEU A 96 7.90 15.93 14.80
CA LEU A 96 7.93 14.64 15.45
C LEU A 96 9.32 14.37 16.05
N ALA A 97 9.34 13.81 17.24
CA ALA A 97 10.53 13.36 17.93
C ALA A 97 10.84 11.91 17.56
N PRO A 98 12.11 11.49 17.51
CA PRO A 98 12.51 10.10 17.33
C PRO A 98 11.92 9.17 18.40
N ASN A 99 11.68 7.92 18.01
CA ASN A 99 11.25 6.84 18.91
C ASN A 99 10.05 7.19 19.81
N THR A 100 9.11 8.01 19.32
CA THR A 100 8.01 8.58 20.10
C THR A 100 6.68 8.13 19.54
N SER A 101 5.75 7.75 20.42
CA SER A 101 4.39 7.37 20.04
C SER A 101 3.49 8.60 19.88
N TYR A 102 2.67 8.59 18.84
CA TYR A 102 1.73 9.65 18.50
C TYR A 102 0.35 9.09 18.21
N ARG A 103 -0.68 9.89 18.50
CA ARG A 103 -2.07 9.66 18.12
C ARG A 103 -2.59 10.85 17.34
N VAL A 104 -3.44 10.59 16.36
CA VAL A 104 -4.05 11.62 15.50
C VAL A 104 -5.52 11.32 15.29
N ARG A 105 -6.33 12.37 15.11
CA ARG A 105 -7.71 12.24 14.63
C ARG A 105 -7.81 12.82 13.23
N MET A 106 -8.48 12.08 12.34
CA MET A 106 -8.66 12.44 10.94
C MET A 106 -10.13 12.38 10.56
N GLY A 107 -10.57 13.36 9.78
CA GLY A 107 -11.93 13.51 9.30
C GLY A 107 -11.95 14.03 7.87
N THR A 108 -13.13 14.07 7.28
CA THR A 108 -13.33 14.53 5.90
C THR A 108 -14.43 15.56 5.83
N LEU A 109 -14.24 16.58 5.00
CA LEU A 109 -15.20 17.61 4.65
C LEU A 109 -15.50 17.52 3.15
N ALA A 110 -16.78 17.63 2.81
CA ALA A 110 -17.22 17.83 1.43
C ALA A 110 -17.61 19.29 1.23
N LEU A 111 -17.05 19.90 0.19
CA LEU A 111 -17.27 21.30 -0.19
C LEU A 111 -17.94 21.32 -1.54
N ASP A 112 -19.01 22.09 -1.66
CA ASP A 112 -19.58 22.40 -2.96
C ASP A 112 -18.61 23.30 -3.72
N ASP A 113 -18.41 23.00 -4.99
CA ASP A 113 -17.62 23.79 -5.90
C ASP A 113 -18.42 24.10 -7.16
N VAL A 114 -18.38 25.37 -7.54
CA VAL A 114 -19.12 25.92 -8.69
C VAL A 114 -18.28 25.83 -9.96
N LEU A 115 -16.96 25.61 -9.85
CA LEU A 115 -16.07 25.47 -10.99
C LEU A 115 -16.20 24.11 -11.68
N ALA A 116 -15.83 24.07 -12.96
CA ALA A 116 -15.98 22.89 -13.81
C ALA A 116 -14.99 21.79 -13.42
N GLU A 117 -15.24 20.56 -13.91
CA GLU A 117 -14.41 19.39 -13.59
C GLU A 117 -12.94 19.53 -13.99
N ASP A 118 -12.67 20.30 -15.05
CA ASP A 118 -11.34 20.55 -15.61
C ASP A 118 -10.61 21.73 -14.93
N ASP A 119 -11.29 22.47 -14.05
CA ASP A 119 -10.72 23.61 -13.34
C ASP A 119 -9.95 23.14 -12.09
N THR A 120 -8.61 23.14 -12.19
CA THR A 120 -7.74 22.87 -11.04
C THR A 120 -7.66 24.09 -10.13
N ILE A 121 -8.40 24.07 -9.02
CA ILE A 121 -8.24 25.07 -7.94
C ILE A 121 -6.98 24.75 -7.13
N SER A 122 -6.15 25.75 -6.87
CA SER A 122 -4.94 25.64 -6.04
C SER A 122 -5.25 25.28 -4.57
N ASP A 123 -4.26 24.79 -3.83
CA ASP A 123 -4.47 24.50 -2.39
C ASP A 123 -4.71 25.80 -1.60
N GLU A 124 -4.05 26.89 -1.99
CA GLU A 124 -4.18 28.22 -1.41
C GLU A 124 -5.59 28.79 -1.60
N ASP A 125 -6.17 28.64 -2.79
CA ASP A 125 -7.53 29.10 -3.07
C ASP A 125 -8.57 28.34 -2.24
N ILE A 126 -8.42 27.01 -2.10
CA ILE A 126 -9.29 26.22 -1.22
C ILE A 126 -9.13 26.69 0.22
N ALA A 127 -7.89 26.84 0.69
CA ALA A 127 -7.62 27.26 2.05
C ALA A 127 -8.20 28.64 2.37
N SER A 128 -8.21 29.57 1.41
CA SER A 128 -8.78 30.91 1.58
C SER A 128 -10.29 30.91 1.85
N ARG A 129 -10.99 29.85 1.45
CA ARG A 129 -12.45 29.68 1.62
C ARG A 129 -12.81 28.91 2.89
N LEU A 130 -11.84 28.35 3.59
CA LEU A 130 -12.04 27.53 4.78
C LEU A 130 -11.79 28.34 6.06
N PRO A 131 -12.55 28.09 7.15
CA PRO A 131 -12.22 28.66 8.44
C PRO A 131 -10.89 28.07 8.95
N ASN A 132 -10.32 28.68 9.99
CA ASN A 132 -9.14 28.11 10.66
C ASN A 132 -9.41 26.63 11.04
N PRO A 133 -8.50 25.68 10.76
CA PRO A 133 -8.72 24.25 11.01
C PRO A 133 -9.13 23.91 12.45
N GLY A 134 -8.69 24.71 13.44
CA GLY A 134 -8.99 24.51 14.86
C GLY A 134 -10.48 24.46 15.20
N VAL A 135 -11.36 25.05 14.37
CA VAL A 135 -12.82 25.02 14.59
C VAL A 135 -13.39 23.60 14.51
N TRP A 136 -12.73 22.69 13.80
CA TRP A 136 -13.22 21.32 13.60
C TRP A 136 -12.77 20.34 14.69
N VAL A 137 -11.90 20.76 15.62
CA VAL A 137 -11.31 19.84 16.60
C VAL A 137 -12.37 19.19 17.48
N GLU A 138 -13.37 19.95 17.94
CA GLU A 138 -14.45 19.38 18.77
C GLU A 138 -15.25 18.32 18.00
N GLU A 139 -15.57 18.57 16.73
CA GLU A 139 -16.28 17.61 15.89
C GLU A 139 -15.40 16.40 15.54
N LEU A 140 -14.11 16.61 15.25
CA LEU A 140 -13.13 15.53 15.03
C LEU A 140 -13.12 14.56 16.21
N MET A 141 -13.11 15.07 17.45
CA MET A 141 -13.09 14.27 18.67
C MET A 141 -14.39 13.49 18.90
N LYS A 142 -15.52 13.95 18.34
CA LYS A 142 -16.83 13.26 18.40
C LYS A 142 -16.95 12.11 17.40
N LEU A 143 -16.09 12.03 16.38
CA LEU A 143 -16.09 10.91 15.44
C LEU A 143 -15.77 9.57 16.15
N PRO A 144 -16.18 8.41 15.61
CA PRO A 144 -15.79 7.13 16.18
C PRO A 144 -14.28 6.90 16.03
N GLU A 145 -13.61 6.51 17.12
CA GLU A 145 -12.15 6.31 17.13
C GLU A 145 -11.71 5.20 16.16
N GLU A 146 -12.51 4.14 16.03
CA GLU A 146 -12.21 3.00 15.17
C GLU A 146 -12.12 3.34 13.68
N SER A 147 -12.68 4.49 13.28
CA SER A 147 -12.72 4.97 11.90
C SER A 147 -11.99 6.30 11.68
N SER A 148 -11.61 7.01 12.74
CA SER A 148 -11.01 8.35 12.66
C SER A 148 -9.65 8.48 13.36
N GLU A 149 -9.26 7.52 14.20
CA GLU A 149 -7.99 7.59 14.94
C GLU A 149 -6.90 6.72 14.32
N ALA A 150 -5.68 7.26 14.25
CA ALA A 150 -4.46 6.50 13.97
C ALA A 150 -3.47 6.62 15.13
N GLU A 151 -2.71 5.56 15.37
CA GLU A 151 -1.60 5.52 16.32
C GLU A 151 -0.35 5.00 15.62
N PHE A 152 0.79 5.66 15.84
CA PHE A 152 2.06 5.26 15.26
C PHE A 152 3.23 5.60 16.18
N LYS A 153 4.38 5.00 15.93
CA LYS A 153 5.63 5.28 16.64
C LYS A 153 6.72 5.60 15.62
N THR A 154 7.35 6.76 15.74
CA THR A 154 8.49 7.13 14.89
C THR A 154 9.66 6.17 15.11
N PHE A 155 10.52 6.01 14.10
CA PHE A 155 11.72 5.18 14.22
C PHE A 155 12.79 5.82 15.10
N SER A 156 13.79 5.04 15.50
CA SER A 156 14.93 5.63 16.20
C SER A 156 15.77 6.45 15.23
N LYS A 157 16.41 7.50 15.73
CA LYS A 157 17.49 8.19 15.00
C LYS A 157 18.80 7.42 15.12
N SER A 158 18.98 6.63 16.18
CA SER A 158 20.14 5.76 16.37
C SER A 158 19.97 4.46 15.60
N THR A 159 21.08 3.81 15.28
CA THR A 159 21.06 2.44 14.80
C THR A 159 20.72 1.47 15.93
N SER A 160 20.17 0.31 15.59
CA SER A 160 19.94 -0.82 16.48
C SER A 160 20.80 -2.01 16.04
N ASP A 161 21.22 -2.84 17.00
CA ASP A 161 21.91 -4.10 16.71
C ASP A 161 20.93 -5.20 16.25
N THR A 162 19.64 -5.01 16.51
CA THR A 162 18.59 -5.98 16.18
C THR A 162 17.41 -5.31 15.51
N LEU A 163 16.78 -6.03 14.59
CA LEU A 163 15.53 -5.64 13.95
C LEU A 163 14.53 -6.79 14.04
N SER A 164 13.30 -6.45 14.37
CA SER A 164 12.13 -7.32 14.21
C SER A 164 11.12 -6.60 13.33
N PHE A 165 10.48 -7.33 12.43
CA PHE A 165 9.38 -6.85 11.59
C PHE A 165 8.50 -8.03 11.21
N ILE A 166 7.27 -7.75 10.75
CA ILE A 166 6.34 -8.79 10.29
C ILE A 166 6.26 -8.73 8.77
N LEU A 167 6.38 -9.90 8.14
CA LEU A 167 6.23 -10.09 6.70
C LEU A 167 4.92 -10.83 6.41
N GLY A 168 4.17 -10.40 5.39
CA GLY A 168 2.99 -11.11 4.91
C GLY A 168 2.75 -10.91 3.42
N SER A 169 2.00 -11.80 2.80
CA SER A 169 1.51 -11.71 1.42
C SER A 169 0.25 -12.58 1.28
N CYS A 170 -0.37 -12.58 0.09
CA CYS A 170 -1.43 -13.52 -0.29
C CYS A 170 -2.65 -13.51 0.65
N ARG A 171 -3.28 -12.34 0.80
CA ARG A 171 -4.56 -12.18 1.51
C ARG A 171 -5.72 -12.65 0.63
N TYR A 172 -5.78 -13.94 0.32
CA TYR A 172 -6.87 -14.50 -0.47
C TYR A 172 -8.20 -14.21 0.24
N PRO A 173 -9.13 -13.45 -0.37
CA PRO A 173 -10.32 -12.98 0.32
C PRO A 173 -11.22 -14.14 0.73
N GLY A 174 -11.10 -15.31 0.12
CA GLY A 174 -11.98 -16.45 0.37
C GLY A 174 -13.38 -16.25 -0.22
N LEU A 175 -14.10 -17.35 -0.41
CA LEU A 175 -15.47 -17.34 -0.93
C LEU A 175 -16.49 -17.29 0.21
N LEU A 176 -17.54 -16.47 0.05
CA LEU A 176 -18.69 -16.39 0.96
C LEU A 176 -18.27 -16.26 2.44
N TRP A 177 -18.65 -17.22 3.28
CA TRP A 177 -18.36 -17.24 4.72
C TRP A 177 -16.86 -17.38 5.04
N LYS A 178 -16.03 -17.87 4.11
CA LYS A 178 -14.58 -17.95 4.29
C LYS A 178 -13.92 -16.57 4.29
N LYS A 179 -14.62 -15.50 3.89
CA LYS A 179 -14.13 -14.11 4.02
C LYS A 179 -13.75 -13.72 5.44
N LYS A 180 -14.41 -14.29 6.46
CA LYS A 180 -14.02 -14.05 7.85
C LYS A 180 -12.64 -14.65 8.18
N ASN A 181 -12.19 -15.68 7.47
CA ASN A 181 -10.92 -16.33 7.77
C ASN A 181 -9.72 -15.50 7.32
N SER A 182 -9.84 -14.73 6.24
CA SER A 182 -8.76 -13.88 5.74
C SER A 182 -8.49 -12.65 6.63
N ASP A 183 -9.48 -12.18 7.39
CA ASP A 183 -9.31 -11.07 8.35
C ASP A 183 -8.79 -11.52 9.73
N ARG A 184 -8.94 -12.80 10.09
CA ARG A 184 -8.59 -13.30 11.44
C ARG A 184 -7.11 -13.18 11.79
N ILE A 185 -6.21 -13.26 10.81
CA ILE A 185 -4.76 -13.23 11.06
C ILE A 185 -4.26 -11.86 11.53
N PHE A 186 -4.96 -10.78 11.19
CA PHE A 186 -4.50 -9.42 11.50
C PHE A 186 -4.66 -9.05 12.98
N GLU A 187 -5.54 -9.74 13.72
CA GLU A 187 -5.69 -9.53 15.17
C GLU A 187 -4.47 -10.06 15.95
N PRO A 188 -4.02 -11.32 15.80
CA PRO A 188 -2.76 -11.79 16.38
C PRO A 188 -1.52 -11.01 15.92
N ILE A 189 -1.49 -10.53 14.66
CA ILE A 189 -0.41 -9.66 14.19
C ILE A 189 -0.39 -8.35 14.99
N LEU A 190 -1.53 -7.69 15.15
CA LEU A 190 -1.61 -6.46 15.92
C LEU A 190 -1.27 -6.69 17.40
N ASP A 191 -1.71 -7.80 17.97
CA ASP A 191 -1.35 -8.21 19.33
C ASP A 191 0.18 -8.38 19.47
N HIS A 192 0.84 -9.00 18.49
CA HIS A 192 2.30 -9.11 18.47
C HIS A 192 2.97 -7.72 18.43
N MET A 193 2.48 -6.83 17.57
CA MET A 193 3.02 -5.48 17.41
C MET A 193 2.86 -4.60 18.66
N LYS A 194 1.75 -4.78 19.42
CA LYS A 194 1.40 -3.89 20.56
C LYS A 194 1.78 -4.47 21.91
N ASN A 195 1.50 -5.75 22.13
CA ASN A 195 1.66 -6.41 23.43
C ASN A 195 2.94 -7.27 23.51
N ASN A 196 3.60 -7.49 22.37
CA ASN A 196 4.91 -8.15 22.29
C ASN A 196 5.00 -9.47 23.10
N PRO A 197 4.09 -10.45 22.88
CA PRO A 197 4.05 -11.70 23.64
C PRO A 197 5.32 -12.55 23.44
N TYR A 198 6.06 -12.35 22.33
CA TYR A 198 7.29 -13.06 22.01
C TYR A 198 8.57 -12.32 22.40
N LYS A 199 8.46 -11.16 23.07
CA LYS A 199 9.60 -10.29 23.45
C LYS A 199 10.50 -9.89 22.27
N LYS A 200 9.90 -9.76 21.09
CA LYS A 200 10.49 -9.23 19.85
C LYS A 200 9.62 -8.05 19.41
N GLU A 201 10.08 -6.81 19.59
CA GLU A 201 9.31 -5.60 19.25
C GLU A 201 9.32 -5.34 17.74
N PRO A 202 8.33 -5.80 16.95
CA PRO A 202 8.41 -5.64 15.52
C PRO A 202 8.09 -4.18 15.15
N ARG A 203 8.93 -3.57 14.32
CA ARG A 203 8.93 -2.13 14.08
C ARG A 203 7.94 -1.69 13.02
N PHE A 204 7.64 -2.57 12.07
CA PHE A 204 6.72 -2.32 10.96
C PHE A 204 6.14 -3.63 10.40
N LEU A 205 5.09 -3.48 9.60
CA LEU A 205 4.50 -4.52 8.77
C LEU A 205 4.96 -4.35 7.32
N LEU A 206 5.40 -5.42 6.67
CA LEU A 206 5.76 -5.45 5.26
C LEU A 206 4.84 -6.43 4.53
N MET A 207 4.03 -5.92 3.60
CA MET A 207 3.09 -6.71 2.80
C MET A 207 3.56 -6.80 1.34
N MET A 208 3.89 -8.01 0.88
CA MET A 208 4.53 -8.26 -0.40
C MET A 208 3.56 -8.84 -1.43
N GLY A 209 2.56 -8.05 -1.80
CA GLY A 209 1.62 -8.41 -2.86
C GLY A 209 0.45 -9.29 -2.47
N ASP A 210 -0.51 -9.38 -3.39
CA ASP A 210 -1.75 -10.12 -3.28
C ASP A 210 -2.62 -9.68 -2.09
N GLN A 211 -2.74 -8.37 -1.87
CA GLN A 211 -3.61 -7.81 -0.83
C GLN A 211 -5.10 -7.93 -1.19
N ILE A 212 -5.45 -7.88 -2.49
CA ILE A 212 -6.85 -7.70 -2.92
C ILE A 212 -7.46 -8.85 -3.74
N TYR A 213 -6.68 -9.57 -4.54
CA TYR A 213 -7.19 -10.55 -5.52
C TYR A 213 -8.27 -9.96 -6.44
N ALA A 214 -7.86 -9.06 -7.35
CA ALA A 214 -8.72 -8.45 -8.37
C ALA A 214 -9.48 -9.50 -9.20
N ASP A 215 -8.90 -10.68 -9.36
CA ASP A 215 -9.28 -11.80 -10.23
C ASP A 215 -9.66 -13.09 -9.46
N THR A 216 -10.11 -12.97 -8.20
CA THR A 216 -10.38 -14.04 -7.19
C THR A 216 -10.86 -15.44 -7.66
N LEU A 217 -11.59 -15.59 -8.77
CA LEU A 217 -12.14 -16.87 -9.28
C LEU A 217 -11.53 -17.33 -10.63
N HIS A 218 -10.47 -16.68 -11.08
CA HIS A 218 -9.88 -16.86 -12.41
C HIS A 218 -9.04 -18.14 -12.55
N ARG A 219 -9.69 -19.31 -12.46
CA ARG A 219 -9.16 -20.54 -13.10
C ARG A 219 -10.19 -21.33 -13.90
N THR A 220 -11.49 -21.11 -13.70
CA THR A 220 -12.52 -21.91 -14.39
C THR A 220 -13.84 -21.20 -14.69
N ILE A 221 -14.15 -20.06 -14.04
CA ILE A 221 -15.39 -19.32 -14.29
C ILE A 221 -15.09 -17.80 -14.16
N PRO A 222 -15.37 -16.96 -15.19
CA PRO A 222 -15.11 -15.53 -15.16
C PRO A 222 -16.16 -14.77 -14.34
N ILE A 223 -16.32 -15.17 -13.07
CA ILE A 223 -17.16 -14.47 -12.11
C ILE A 223 -16.24 -13.73 -11.15
N GLY A 224 -16.46 -12.44 -10.87
CA GLY A 224 -15.69 -11.73 -9.85
C GLY A 224 -14.28 -11.32 -10.28
N LEU A 225 -14.05 -11.09 -11.57
CA LEU A 225 -12.97 -10.23 -12.05
C LEU A 225 -13.31 -8.76 -11.72
N ALA A 226 -12.29 -7.94 -11.53
CA ALA A 226 -12.43 -6.50 -11.47
C ALA A 226 -11.94 -5.92 -12.79
N ASP A 227 -12.86 -5.40 -13.60
CA ASP A 227 -12.56 -4.87 -14.93
C ASP A 227 -13.03 -3.42 -15.07
N THR A 228 -13.59 -2.85 -14.01
CA THR A 228 -14.05 -1.45 -13.95
C THR A 228 -13.42 -0.71 -12.79
N TYR A 229 -13.35 0.62 -12.91
CA TYR A 229 -12.89 1.53 -11.86
C TYR A 229 -13.53 1.22 -10.50
N LYS A 230 -14.86 1.05 -10.48
CA LYS A 230 -15.64 0.73 -9.28
C LYS A 230 -15.24 -0.62 -8.67
N GLU A 231 -15.05 -1.65 -9.49
CA GLU A 231 -14.76 -3.00 -8.99
C GLU A 231 -13.37 -3.06 -8.32
N PHE A 232 -12.36 -2.38 -8.88
CA PHE A 232 -11.06 -2.25 -8.22
C PHE A 232 -11.17 -1.55 -6.87
N GLN A 233 -11.93 -0.47 -6.78
CA GLN A 233 -12.17 0.23 -5.51
C GLN A 233 -12.91 -0.66 -4.50
N ASP A 234 -13.95 -1.38 -4.94
CA ASP A 234 -14.70 -2.31 -4.11
C ASP A 234 -13.79 -3.43 -3.55
N ARG A 235 -12.78 -3.88 -4.32
CA ARG A 235 -11.77 -4.85 -3.86
C ARG A 235 -10.92 -4.25 -2.72
N TYR A 236 -10.42 -3.03 -2.87
CA TYR A 236 -9.68 -2.34 -1.82
C TYR A 236 -10.53 -2.02 -0.59
N LEU A 237 -11.74 -1.49 -0.78
CA LEU A 237 -12.70 -1.22 0.30
C LEU A 237 -13.02 -2.50 1.09
N GLY A 238 -13.24 -3.62 0.39
CA GLY A 238 -13.47 -4.92 1.02
C GLY A 238 -12.23 -5.46 1.75
N ALA A 239 -11.03 -5.25 1.20
CA ALA A 239 -9.79 -5.72 1.80
C ALA A 239 -9.43 -4.91 3.04
N PHE A 240 -9.24 -3.61 2.88
CA PHE A 240 -8.72 -2.71 3.92
C PHE A 240 -9.81 -2.27 4.89
N GLY A 241 -11.09 -2.35 4.50
CA GLY A 241 -12.22 -2.05 5.37
C GLY A 241 -12.61 -3.18 6.32
N SER A 242 -12.01 -4.37 6.17
CA SER A 242 -12.23 -5.47 7.11
C SER A 242 -11.74 -5.12 8.52
N LYS A 243 -12.44 -5.63 9.55
CA LYS A 243 -12.34 -5.11 10.93
C LYS A 243 -10.91 -5.14 11.47
N ASN A 244 -10.25 -6.29 11.38
CA ASN A 244 -8.93 -6.46 11.95
C ASN A 244 -7.86 -5.82 11.05
N MET A 245 -8.00 -5.91 9.72
CA MET A 245 -7.11 -5.20 8.78
C MET A 245 -7.14 -3.68 9.02
N ARG A 246 -8.32 -3.07 9.08
CA ARG A 246 -8.46 -1.62 9.34
C ARG A 246 -7.84 -1.23 10.68
N LYS A 247 -8.03 -2.06 11.71
CA LYS A 247 -7.42 -1.85 13.03
C LYS A 247 -5.89 -1.96 12.98
N LEU A 248 -5.36 -2.91 12.22
CA LEU A 248 -3.91 -3.08 12.04
C LEU A 248 -3.31 -1.88 11.29
N LEU A 249 -3.84 -1.54 10.12
CA LEU A 249 -3.31 -0.49 9.24
C LEU A 249 -3.31 0.90 9.88
N ARG A 250 -4.23 1.18 10.81
CA ARG A 250 -4.26 2.46 11.56
C ARG A 250 -3.33 2.50 12.77
N SER A 251 -2.70 1.38 13.14
CA SER A 251 -1.98 1.22 14.42
C SER A 251 -0.48 0.97 14.27
N VAL A 252 -0.01 0.67 13.07
CA VAL A 252 1.39 0.32 12.78
C VAL A 252 1.83 0.86 11.43
N SER A 253 3.08 1.31 11.36
CA SER A 253 3.73 1.63 10.08
C SER A 253 3.72 0.41 9.18
N ASN A 254 3.16 0.55 7.98
CA ASN A 254 3.11 -0.52 7.01
C ASN A 254 3.71 -0.10 5.66
N TYR A 255 4.34 -1.07 5.01
CA TYR A 255 4.98 -0.97 3.71
C TYR A 255 4.34 -2.01 2.80
N MET A 256 3.93 -1.60 1.61
CA MET A 256 3.23 -2.46 0.66
C MET A 256 3.92 -2.44 -0.69
N ILE A 257 3.88 -3.54 -1.40
CA ILE A 257 4.26 -3.64 -2.82
C ILE A 257 3.27 -4.61 -3.48
N LEU A 258 2.94 -4.40 -4.75
CA LEU A 258 2.07 -5.32 -5.50
C LEU A 258 2.74 -6.65 -5.83
N ASP A 259 1.92 -7.67 -6.04
CA ASP A 259 2.20 -8.83 -6.88
C ASP A 259 1.13 -8.93 -7.99
N ASP A 260 0.92 -10.08 -8.63
CA ASP A 260 0.06 -10.15 -9.81
C ASP A 260 -1.42 -9.97 -9.52
N HIS A 261 -1.91 -10.43 -8.37
CA HIS A 261 -3.33 -10.36 -8.02
C HIS A 261 -3.83 -8.95 -7.62
N GLU A 262 -2.98 -7.93 -7.68
CA GLU A 262 -3.40 -6.53 -7.75
C GLU A 262 -3.92 -6.13 -9.14
N ILE A 263 -3.56 -6.89 -10.19
CA ILE A 263 -3.93 -6.67 -11.59
C ILE A 263 -4.72 -7.87 -12.13
N GLU A 264 -4.05 -9.01 -12.31
CA GLU A 264 -4.57 -10.28 -12.83
C GLU A 264 -3.52 -11.39 -12.65
N ASP A 265 -3.93 -12.65 -12.36
CA ASP A 265 -3.07 -13.83 -12.23
C ASP A 265 -1.97 -13.86 -13.31
N ASN A 266 -0.73 -14.02 -12.83
CA ASN A 266 0.47 -14.08 -13.63
C ASN A 266 0.72 -12.86 -14.55
N TRP A 267 0.27 -11.66 -14.16
CA TRP A 267 0.51 -10.43 -14.92
C TRP A 267 1.96 -10.26 -15.38
N GLN A 268 2.15 -9.92 -16.65
CA GLN A 268 3.43 -9.54 -17.25
C GLN A 268 3.20 -8.33 -18.16
N GLN A 269 4.20 -7.47 -18.26
CA GLN A 269 4.07 -6.16 -18.89
C GLN A 269 3.82 -6.22 -20.39
N ASP A 270 4.28 -7.26 -21.11
CA ASP A 270 4.01 -7.42 -22.55
C ASP A 270 2.52 -7.49 -22.88
N ARG A 271 1.68 -7.92 -21.92
CA ARG A 271 0.22 -7.99 -22.10
C ARG A 271 -0.39 -6.61 -22.39
N ILE A 272 0.27 -5.51 -22.04
CA ILE A 272 -0.20 -4.14 -22.32
C ILE A 272 -0.34 -3.85 -23.83
N ASN A 273 0.23 -4.69 -24.70
CA ASN A 273 0.08 -4.58 -26.15
C ASN A 273 -1.36 -4.91 -26.60
N GLU A 274 -2.12 -5.69 -25.83
CA GLU A 274 -3.55 -5.92 -26.06
C GLU A 274 -4.40 -4.80 -25.46
N ASP A 275 -5.31 -4.20 -26.24
CA ASP A 275 -6.09 -3.02 -25.82
C ASP A 275 -6.86 -3.23 -24.50
N LYS A 276 -7.52 -4.39 -24.35
CA LYS A 276 -8.26 -4.71 -23.12
C LYS A 276 -7.35 -4.85 -21.90
N LYS A 277 -6.15 -5.40 -22.09
CA LYS A 277 -5.16 -5.56 -21.02
C LYS A 277 -4.53 -4.22 -20.65
N ARG A 278 -4.35 -3.33 -21.62
CA ARG A 278 -3.93 -1.94 -21.36
C ARG A 278 -4.93 -1.19 -20.49
N GLU A 279 -6.22 -1.29 -20.81
CA GLU A 279 -7.28 -0.69 -19.99
C GLU A 279 -7.30 -1.28 -18.57
N LEU A 280 -7.27 -2.62 -18.45
CA LEU A 280 -7.18 -3.32 -17.17
C LEU A 280 -5.99 -2.84 -16.33
N PHE A 281 -4.80 -2.74 -16.95
CA PHE A 281 -3.58 -2.28 -16.29
C PHE A 281 -3.74 -0.86 -15.74
N HIS A 282 -4.28 0.07 -16.54
CA HIS A 282 -4.48 1.45 -16.09
C HIS A 282 -5.45 1.54 -14.91
N LEU A 283 -6.55 0.77 -14.93
CA LEU A 283 -7.51 0.72 -13.82
C LEU A 283 -6.86 0.12 -12.57
N ALA A 284 -6.17 -1.01 -12.71
CA ALA A 284 -5.51 -1.71 -11.62
C ALA A 284 -4.42 -0.86 -10.96
N ILE A 285 -3.51 -0.29 -11.76
CA ILE A 285 -2.41 0.52 -11.25
C ILE A 285 -2.92 1.86 -10.70
N GLY A 286 -3.93 2.47 -11.30
CA GLY A 286 -4.57 3.66 -10.72
C GLY A 286 -5.13 3.39 -9.32
N ALA A 287 -5.81 2.26 -9.13
CA ALA A 287 -6.30 1.85 -7.82
C ALA A 287 -5.16 1.49 -6.85
N TYR A 288 -4.16 0.72 -7.28
CA TYR A 288 -2.96 0.41 -6.50
C TYR A 288 -2.23 1.67 -6.03
N MET A 289 -2.05 2.63 -6.93
CA MET A 289 -1.36 3.87 -6.62
C MET A 289 -2.13 4.69 -5.58
N SER A 290 -3.45 4.75 -5.72
CA SER A 290 -4.34 5.44 -4.78
C SER A 290 -4.33 4.80 -3.38
N TYR A 291 -4.46 3.47 -3.29
CA TYR A 291 -4.72 2.77 -2.03
C TYR A 291 -3.49 2.17 -1.33
N GLN A 292 -2.40 1.87 -2.05
CA GLN A 292 -1.19 1.22 -1.49
C GLN A 292 0.05 2.10 -1.64
N TRP A 293 0.41 2.48 -2.86
CA TRP A 293 1.66 3.19 -3.12
C TRP A 293 1.68 4.61 -2.52
N SER A 294 0.54 5.32 -2.55
CA SER A 294 0.46 6.72 -2.12
C SER A 294 0.98 6.96 -0.70
N HIS A 295 0.81 6.00 0.20
CA HIS A 295 1.27 6.09 1.60
C HIS A 295 2.62 5.44 1.86
N GLY A 296 3.21 4.74 0.88
CA GLY A 296 4.58 4.21 0.92
C GLY A 296 5.66 5.25 0.58
N PRO A 297 6.96 4.88 0.59
CA PRO A 297 8.05 5.77 0.20
C PRO A 297 7.96 6.25 -1.27
N ARG A 298 8.56 7.40 -1.59
CA ARG A 298 8.49 8.04 -2.93
C ARG A 298 9.87 8.50 -3.41
N ASP A 299 10.83 7.57 -3.44
CA ASP A 299 12.25 7.87 -3.72
C ASP A 299 12.61 7.97 -5.22
N TYR A 300 11.78 7.42 -6.10
CA TYR A 300 12.13 7.19 -7.51
C TYR A 300 11.10 7.75 -8.49
N GLU A 301 10.72 9.03 -8.35
CA GLU A 301 9.97 9.79 -9.37
C GLU A 301 8.71 9.09 -9.93
N GLY A 302 7.85 8.59 -9.04
CA GLY A 302 6.60 7.94 -9.44
C GLY A 302 6.72 6.44 -9.76
N ARG A 303 7.93 5.87 -9.71
CA ARG A 303 8.14 4.42 -9.85
C ARG A 303 7.62 3.68 -8.62
N LEU A 304 7.18 2.43 -8.82
CA LEU A 304 6.50 1.65 -7.79
C LEU A 304 7.46 0.95 -6.82
N PHE A 305 8.67 0.63 -7.27
CA PHE A 305 9.75 0.16 -6.39
C PHE A 305 10.28 1.30 -5.53
N TYR A 306 10.80 0.98 -4.35
CA TYR A 306 11.26 1.98 -3.41
C TYR A 306 12.29 1.44 -2.43
N LYS A 307 12.84 2.32 -1.60
CA LYS A 307 13.71 1.94 -0.49
C LYS A 307 13.24 2.58 0.80
N PHE A 308 13.61 2.01 1.93
CA PHE A 308 13.46 2.66 3.22
C PHE A 308 14.53 2.14 4.19
N GLU A 309 14.64 2.78 5.34
CA GLU A 309 15.56 2.38 6.41
C GLU A 309 14.79 2.35 7.73
N CYS A 310 15.05 1.33 8.55
CA CYS A 310 14.51 1.22 9.90
C CYS A 310 15.64 0.90 10.87
N ASP A 311 15.87 1.78 11.85
CA ASP A 311 16.93 1.65 12.87
C ASP A 311 18.32 1.28 12.30
N GLY A 312 18.66 1.80 11.12
CA GLY A 312 19.95 1.53 10.44
C GLY A 312 20.00 0.26 9.58
N PHE A 313 18.89 -0.47 9.42
CA PHE A 313 18.77 -1.58 8.48
C PHE A 313 18.10 -1.11 7.18
N PRO A 314 18.78 -1.23 6.03
CA PRO A 314 18.27 -0.73 4.75
C PRO A 314 17.46 -1.80 4.00
N PHE A 315 16.36 -1.37 3.38
CA PHE A 315 15.46 -2.19 2.57
C PHE A 315 15.36 -1.62 1.15
N PHE A 316 15.40 -2.50 0.15
CA PHE A 316 15.02 -2.19 -1.23
C PHE A 316 13.87 -3.11 -1.63
N VAL A 317 12.76 -2.52 -2.07
CA VAL A 317 11.53 -3.22 -2.40
C VAL A 317 11.33 -3.19 -3.90
N LEU A 318 11.29 -4.39 -4.51
CA LEU A 318 11.26 -4.57 -5.96
C LEU A 318 9.83 -4.57 -6.52
N ASP A 319 9.66 -3.97 -7.69
CA ASP A 319 8.51 -4.16 -8.55
C ASP A 319 8.84 -5.21 -9.61
N GLU A 320 8.28 -6.40 -9.43
CA GLU A 320 8.53 -7.58 -10.27
C GLU A 320 7.35 -7.91 -11.19
N ARG A 321 6.35 -7.02 -11.30
CA ARG A 321 5.15 -7.25 -12.12
C ARG A 321 4.95 -6.19 -13.19
N THR A 322 5.06 -4.90 -12.87
CA THR A 322 4.83 -3.84 -13.87
C THR A 322 6.02 -3.60 -14.78
N GLN A 323 7.18 -4.14 -14.41
CA GLN A 323 8.40 -4.07 -15.21
C GLN A 323 8.83 -5.44 -15.75
N ARG A 324 8.00 -6.48 -15.58
CA ARG A 324 8.34 -7.83 -15.98
C ARG A 324 7.95 -8.10 -17.43
N PHE A 325 8.94 -8.29 -18.30
CA PHE A 325 8.73 -8.70 -19.69
C PHE A 325 9.12 -10.17 -19.89
N LYS A 326 8.29 -10.91 -20.63
CA LYS A 326 8.60 -12.23 -21.18
C LYS A 326 8.46 -12.16 -22.69
N ASP A 327 9.57 -12.24 -23.41
CA ASP A 327 9.55 -12.25 -24.87
C ASP A 327 9.02 -13.59 -25.41
N ASP A 328 8.55 -13.60 -26.66
CA ASP A 328 7.78 -14.67 -27.30
C ASP A 328 8.53 -16.04 -27.36
N ASP A 329 8.22 -16.93 -26.40
CA ASP A 329 8.37 -18.43 -26.33
C ASP A 329 9.44 -19.09 -25.40
N GLU A 330 9.40 -20.43 -25.29
CA GLU A 330 10.16 -21.28 -24.34
C GLU A 330 11.69 -21.04 -24.33
N GLY A 331 12.19 -20.34 -23.31
CA GLY A 331 13.61 -20.12 -23.05
C GLY A 331 13.87 -18.97 -22.06
N LEU A 332 15.15 -18.62 -21.84
CA LEU A 332 15.60 -17.49 -21.01
C LEU A 332 16.44 -16.45 -21.79
N ASP A 333 16.31 -16.39 -23.11
CA ASP A 333 16.86 -15.25 -23.87
C ASP A 333 15.77 -14.14 -23.88
N ASP A 334 16.15 -12.90 -23.55
CA ASP A 334 15.31 -11.69 -23.57
C ASP A 334 14.15 -11.58 -22.53
N ASN A 335 14.17 -12.38 -21.46
CA ASN A 335 13.30 -12.18 -20.29
C ASN A 335 13.84 -11.10 -19.34
N HIS A 336 12.98 -10.19 -18.89
CA HIS A 336 13.39 -9.06 -18.05
C HIS A 336 12.48 -8.90 -16.82
N LEU A 337 12.92 -9.37 -15.64
CA LEU A 337 12.11 -9.29 -14.41
C LEU A 337 12.01 -7.87 -13.85
N LEU A 338 13.10 -7.09 -13.91
CA LEU A 338 13.23 -5.75 -13.32
C LEU A 338 13.27 -4.64 -14.38
N GLY A 339 12.61 -4.86 -15.52
CA GLY A 339 12.61 -3.94 -16.66
C GLY A 339 13.64 -4.26 -17.73
N ARG A 340 13.32 -3.87 -18.96
CA ARG A 340 14.26 -3.92 -20.10
C ARG A 340 15.44 -2.97 -19.84
N PRO A 341 16.65 -3.27 -20.35
CA PRO A 341 17.79 -2.36 -20.28
C PRO A 341 17.43 -0.97 -20.84
N SER A 342 17.90 0.08 -20.17
CA SER A 342 17.71 1.44 -20.65
C SER A 342 18.56 1.71 -21.89
N ILE A 343 18.00 2.45 -22.84
CA ILE A 343 18.74 2.94 -24.03
C ILE A 343 19.71 4.07 -23.63
N VAL A 344 19.39 4.81 -22.56
CA VAL A 344 20.20 5.92 -22.04
C VAL A 344 20.38 5.82 -20.51
N PRO A 345 21.11 4.82 -19.99
CA PRO A 345 21.17 4.51 -18.56
C PRO A 345 21.59 5.69 -17.65
N ASP A 346 22.44 6.59 -18.14
CA ASP A 346 22.89 7.77 -17.40
C ASP A 346 21.77 8.81 -17.17
N LYS A 347 20.71 8.77 -17.97
CA LYS A 347 19.56 9.70 -17.91
C LYS A 347 18.30 9.03 -17.39
N GLU A 348 18.07 7.78 -17.80
CA GLU A 348 16.89 7.01 -17.44
C GLU A 348 17.32 5.63 -16.88
N PRO A 349 17.93 5.59 -15.69
CA PRO A 349 18.38 4.34 -15.08
C PRO A 349 17.18 3.40 -14.86
N THR A 350 17.36 2.10 -15.07
CA THR A 350 16.34 1.07 -14.81
C THR A 350 16.23 0.78 -13.31
N GLN A 351 15.23 -0.03 -12.91
CA GLN A 351 15.18 -0.56 -11.55
C GLN A 351 16.42 -1.38 -11.21
N LEU A 352 16.91 -2.19 -12.15
CA LEU A 352 18.14 -2.96 -11.97
C LEU A 352 19.35 -2.06 -11.73
N ASP A 353 19.48 -0.96 -12.48
CA ASP A 353 20.56 0.03 -12.28
C ASP A 353 20.49 0.68 -10.90
N HIS A 354 19.28 1.06 -10.47
CA HIS A 354 19.06 1.61 -9.13
C HIS A 354 19.39 0.60 -8.03
N LEU A 355 19.00 -0.67 -8.21
CA LEU A 355 19.29 -1.74 -7.26
C LEU A 355 20.81 -1.97 -7.16
N CYS A 356 21.50 -2.12 -8.29
CA CYS A 356 22.96 -2.32 -8.34
C CYS A 356 23.74 -1.16 -7.71
N ASN A 357 23.34 0.08 -8.03
CA ASN A 357 23.93 1.26 -7.40
C ASN A 357 23.65 1.30 -5.89
N TRP A 358 22.41 1.01 -5.47
CA TRP A 358 22.04 0.95 -4.06
C TRP A 358 22.84 -0.12 -3.32
N LEU A 359 22.95 -1.34 -3.85
CA LEU A 359 23.75 -2.43 -3.28
C LEU A 359 25.22 -2.02 -3.13
N SER A 360 25.79 -1.38 -4.15
CA SER A 360 27.17 -0.88 -4.12
C SER A 360 27.39 0.17 -3.03
N LEU A 361 26.40 1.03 -2.79
CA LEU A 361 26.42 2.01 -1.69
C LEU A 361 26.24 1.33 -0.32
N GLN A 362 25.32 0.37 -0.21
CA GLN A 362 25.09 -0.35 1.03
C GLN A 362 26.29 -1.21 1.43
N GLN A 363 26.97 -1.86 0.50
CA GLN A 363 28.19 -2.63 0.77
C GLN A 363 29.29 -1.76 1.40
N LYS A 364 29.36 -0.47 1.03
CA LYS A 364 30.32 0.49 1.61
C LYS A 364 29.85 1.04 2.96
N LYS A 365 28.55 1.29 3.12
CA LYS A 365 27.96 1.91 4.32
C LYS A 365 27.71 0.91 5.46
N ASN A 366 27.29 -0.30 5.12
CA ASN A 366 26.72 -1.32 6.00
C ASN A 366 27.47 -2.64 5.82
N SER A 367 28.78 -2.63 6.11
CA SER A 367 29.63 -3.81 5.96
C SER A 367 29.41 -4.89 7.03
N ASP A 368 28.76 -4.54 8.14
CA ASP A 368 28.63 -5.37 9.35
C ASP A 368 27.18 -5.75 9.70
N ARG A 369 26.23 -5.45 8.81
CA ARG A 369 24.80 -5.71 9.06
C ARG A 369 24.06 -6.20 7.81
N PRO A 370 22.95 -6.95 8.00
CA PRO A 370 22.09 -7.34 6.90
C PRO A 370 21.55 -6.15 6.11
N ILE A 371 21.48 -6.34 4.80
CA ILE A 371 20.73 -5.51 3.86
C ILE A 371 19.58 -6.35 3.31
N PHE A 372 18.41 -5.77 3.13
CA PHE A 372 17.22 -6.52 2.74
C PHE A 372 16.79 -6.16 1.32
N ILE A 373 16.64 -7.18 0.48
CA ILE A 373 15.94 -7.09 -0.80
C ILE A 373 14.57 -7.75 -0.60
N VAL A 374 13.50 -7.03 -0.93
CA VAL A 374 12.13 -7.48 -0.79
C VAL A 374 11.61 -7.78 -2.20
N SER A 375 11.30 -9.05 -2.44
CA SER A 375 10.87 -9.60 -3.73
C SER A 375 9.46 -10.18 -3.55
N PRO A 376 8.44 -9.63 -4.24
CA PRO A 376 7.08 -10.20 -4.22
C PRO A 376 7.03 -11.63 -4.78
N THR A 377 7.97 -11.98 -5.67
CA THR A 377 8.05 -13.33 -6.25
C THR A 377 9.13 -14.18 -5.57
N VAL A 378 9.09 -15.48 -5.84
CA VAL A 378 10.03 -16.43 -5.23
C VAL A 378 11.42 -16.30 -5.87
N PHE A 379 12.38 -15.78 -5.10
CA PHE A 379 13.79 -15.69 -5.45
C PHE A 379 14.59 -16.88 -4.88
N VAL A 380 14.43 -18.09 -5.43
CA VAL A 380 15.31 -19.23 -5.08
C VAL A 380 15.70 -20.06 -6.31
N PRO A 381 16.91 -20.65 -6.35
CA PRO A 381 17.27 -21.68 -7.30
C PRO A 381 16.61 -23.00 -6.90
N ASN A 382 15.28 -23.10 -7.00
CA ASN A 382 14.64 -24.40 -7.08
C ASN A 382 14.79 -24.90 -8.53
N PRO A 383 15.03 -26.20 -8.77
CA PRO A 383 14.99 -26.73 -10.12
C PRO A 383 13.61 -26.41 -10.71
N VAL A 384 13.59 -25.50 -11.70
CA VAL A 384 12.40 -25.17 -12.47
C VAL A 384 12.09 -26.39 -13.31
N VAL A 385 11.41 -27.37 -12.72
CA VAL A 385 10.78 -28.46 -13.47
C VAL A 385 9.56 -27.83 -14.14
N THR A 386 9.73 -27.43 -15.39
CA THR A 386 8.63 -26.96 -16.22
C THR A 386 7.50 -28.01 -16.17
N THR A 387 6.28 -27.55 -15.93
CA THR A 387 5.07 -28.40 -15.86
C THR A 387 4.71 -29.07 -17.20
N LYS A 388 5.58 -29.00 -18.21
CA LYS A 388 5.34 -29.53 -19.56
C LYS A 388 5.76 -30.98 -19.81
N THR A 389 6.16 -31.75 -18.78
CA THR A 389 6.67 -33.13 -19.01
C THR A 389 5.84 -34.26 -18.40
N ILE A 390 4.57 -34.04 -18.03
CA ILE A 390 3.69 -35.14 -17.55
C ILE A 390 2.66 -35.60 -18.62
N SER A 391 2.50 -34.89 -19.75
CA SER A 391 1.56 -35.32 -20.80
C SER A 391 2.12 -36.31 -21.83
N LYS A 392 3.45 -36.57 -21.86
CA LYS A 392 4.07 -37.49 -22.84
C LYS A 392 4.54 -38.85 -22.31
N ARG A 393 4.30 -39.19 -21.03
CA ARG A 393 4.63 -40.52 -20.46
C ARG A 393 3.46 -41.51 -20.34
N LYS A 394 2.33 -41.27 -21.04
CA LYS A 394 1.21 -42.24 -21.15
C LYS A 394 1.10 -42.96 -22.49
N ARG A 395 2.15 -42.93 -23.31
CA ARG A 395 2.30 -43.88 -24.43
C ARG A 395 3.58 -44.66 -24.19
N VAL A 396 3.47 -45.98 -24.25
CA VAL A 396 4.47 -47.00 -23.91
C VAL A 396 4.54 -47.34 -22.41
N ILE A 397 3.59 -48.17 -21.98
CA ILE A 397 3.79 -49.48 -21.33
C ILE A 397 2.40 -50.13 -21.33
N HIS A 398 2.05 -50.77 -22.44
CA HIS A 398 1.13 -51.91 -22.41
C HIS A 398 2.00 -53.12 -22.08
N GLY A 399 1.65 -53.83 -21.01
CA GLY A 399 2.27 -55.10 -20.66
C GLY A 399 3.27 -55.01 -19.51
N ARG A 400 2.76 -55.08 -18.28
CA ARG A 400 3.12 -56.09 -17.27
C ARG A 400 2.42 -55.74 -15.96
N HIS A 401 1.64 -56.70 -15.46
CA HIS A 401 1.05 -56.69 -14.14
C HIS A 401 2.10 -56.44 -13.07
N PHE A 402 1.86 -55.48 -12.19
CA PHE A 402 2.48 -55.44 -10.86
C PHE A 402 1.43 -55.69 -9.80
N ARG A 403 1.64 -56.80 -9.08
CA ARG A 403 0.90 -57.22 -7.89
C ARG A 403 1.19 -56.25 -6.74
N LYS A 404 0.20 -56.07 -5.86
CA LYS A 404 0.36 -55.42 -4.54
C LYS A 404 1.40 -56.18 -3.70
N PRO A 405 2.24 -55.51 -2.90
CA PRO A 405 2.92 -56.17 -1.80
C PRO A 405 1.99 -56.24 -0.59
N GLU A 406 1.77 -57.45 -0.10
CA GLU A 406 1.31 -57.73 1.26
C GLU A 406 2.48 -57.62 2.24
N SER A 407 2.11 -57.40 3.51
CA SER A 407 2.96 -57.20 4.66
C SER A 407 3.60 -58.48 5.20
N ASP A 408 4.55 -58.26 6.11
CA ASP A 408 5.06 -59.15 7.16
C ASP A 408 6.01 -60.28 6.73
N TYR A 409 7.32 -60.10 6.98
CA TYR A 409 8.07 -60.60 8.15
C TYR A 409 9.53 -60.11 8.11
#